data_AF-A0A4V2XRD4-F1
#
_entry.id   AF-A0A4V2XRD4-F1
#
_cell.length_a   1.000
_cell.length_b   1.000
_cell.length_c   1.000
_cell.angle_alpha   90.00
_cell.angle_beta   90.00
_cell.angle_gamma   90.00
#
_symmetry.space_group_name_H-M   'P 1'
#
loop_
_entity.id
_entity.type
_entity.pdbx_description
1 polymer ?
#
loop_
_entity_poly.entity_id
_entity_poly.type
_entity_poly.pdbx_seq_one_letter_code
_entity_poly.pdbx_strand_id
1 'polypeptide(L)' 'GLPGEGSVELRRLREAVDAAGYTGPIEVEVFHADLWSRPGPDILAAATTAYLAHVP' A
#
# COMPACT_ATOMS: atom_id res chain seq x y z
N GLY A 1 -4.39 -5.35 -7.52
CA GLY A 1 -4.78 -3.95 -7.28
C GLY A 1 -3.80 -3.28 -6.36
N LEU A 2 -3.98 -1.98 -6.16
CA LEU A 2 -3.24 -1.17 -5.19
C LEU A 2 -3.81 -1.32 -3.77
N PRO A 3 -3.13 -0.80 -2.72
CA PRO A 3 -3.65 -0.82 -1.36
C PRO A 3 -5.10 -0.34 -1.27
N GLY A 4 -5.98 -1.13 -0.64
CA GLY A 4 -7.40 -0.80 -0.46
C GLY A 4 -8.36 -1.33 -1.52
N GLU A 5 -7.87 -1.86 -2.65
CA GLU A 5 -8.72 -2.46 -3.70
C GLU A 5 -9.01 -3.96 -3.48
N GLY A 6 -8.35 -4.58 -2.51
CA GLY A 6 -8.50 -6.00 -2.19
C GLY A 6 -9.35 -6.25 -0.93
N SER A 7 -9.36 -7.49 -0.47
CA SER A 7 -10.12 -7.92 0.71
C SER A 7 -9.33 -7.83 2.04
N VAL A 8 -8.19 -7.15 2.06
CA VAL A 8 -7.31 -7.05 3.23
C VAL A 8 -7.65 -5.80 4.04
N GLU A 9 -7.89 -5.98 5.34
CA GLU A 9 -8.11 -4.90 6.31
C GLU A 9 -6.80 -4.20 6.70
N LEU A 10 -6.27 -3.37 5.81
CA LEU A 10 -4.95 -2.75 5.95
C LEU A 10 -4.79 -1.90 7.22
N ARG A 11 -5.83 -1.14 7.62
CA ARG A 11 -5.78 -0.31 8.84
C ARG A 11 -5.56 -1.14 10.09
N ARG A 12 -6.28 -2.26 10.21
CA ARG A 12 -6.15 -3.17 11.35
C ARG A 12 -4.75 -3.78 11.42
N LEU A 13 -4.16 -4.12 10.27
CA LEU A 13 -2.77 -4.60 10.22
C LEU A 13 -1.78 -3.51 10.65
N ARG A 14 -1.96 -2.28 10.15
CA ARG A 14 -1.12 -1.14 10.51
C ARG A 14 -1.16 -0.84 12.01
N GLU A 15 -2.35 -0.79 12.59
CA GLU A 15 -2.54 -0.58 14.04
C GLU A 15 -1.85 -1.67 14.87
N ALA A 16 -1.89 -2.93 14.42
CA ALA A 16 -1.21 -4.03 15.11
C ALA A 16 0.33 -3.90 15.04
N VAL A 17 0.87 -3.46 13.91
CA VAL A 17 2.30 -3.20 13.71
C VAL A 17 2.76 -2.03 14.58
N ASP A 18 1.97 -0.96 14.65
CA ASP A 18 2.24 0.19 15.51
C ASP A 18 2.20 -0.20 16.99
N ALA A 19 1.22 -1.02 17.40
CA ALA A 19 1.11 -1.52 18.77
C ALA A 19 2.29 -2.43 19.17
N ALA A 20 2.92 -3.09 18.20
CA ALA A 20 4.15 -3.85 18.41
C ALA A 20 5.41 -2.97 18.55
N GLY A 21 5.27 -1.64 18.37
CA GLY A 21 6.35 -0.67 18.53
C GLY A 21 7.23 -0.50 17.30
N TYR A 22 6.78 -0.92 16.11
CA TYR A 22 7.53 -0.72 14.87
C TYR A 22 7.37 0.73 14.38
N THR A 23 8.50 1.38 14.08
CA THR A 23 8.55 2.79 13.65
C THR A 23 9.33 2.98 12.34
N GLY A 24 9.64 1.87 11.65
CA GLY A 24 10.34 1.88 10.38
C GLY A 24 9.44 2.18 9.17
N PRO A 25 10.01 2.15 7.95
CA PRO A 25 9.25 2.37 6.73
C PRO A 25 8.26 1.23 6.46
N ILE A 26 7.15 1.57 5.80
CA ILE A 26 6.21 0.59 5.26
C ILE A 26 6.42 0.51 3.74
N GLU A 27 6.64 -0.70 3.24
CA GLU A 27 6.86 -0.94 1.82
C GLU A 27 5.55 -1.28 1.11
N VAL A 28 5.32 -0.68 -0.06
CA VAL A 28 4.23 -1.05 -0.96
C VAL A 28 4.81 -1.92 -2.08
N GLU A 29 4.59 -3.23 -1.98
CA GLU A 29 5.03 -4.21 -2.98
C GLU A 29 3.81 -4.87 -3.64
N VAL A 30 3.73 -4.77 -4.97
CA VAL A 30 2.59 -5.30 -5.73
C VAL A 30 3.07 -6.04 -6.98
N PHE A 31 2.68 -7.31 -7.09
CA PHE A 31 2.89 -8.13 -8.27
C PHE A 31 1.62 -8.19 -9.12
N HIS A 32 1.54 -7.36 -10.16
CA HIS A 32 0.36 -7.26 -11.02
C HIS A 32 0.72 -6.80 -12.44
N ALA A 33 0.59 -7.70 -13.42
CA ALA A 33 1.05 -7.48 -14.80
C ALA A 33 0.47 -6.21 -15.44
N ASP A 34 -0.82 -5.95 -15.28
CA ASP A 34 -1.45 -4.78 -15.89
C ASP A 34 -0.94 -3.47 -15.28
N LEU A 35 -0.58 -3.46 -13.99
CA LEU A 35 -0.01 -2.27 -13.37
C LEU A 35 1.41 -2.05 -13.88
N TRP A 36 2.21 -3.10 -14.00
CA TRP A 36 3.58 -3.02 -14.50
C TRP A 36 3.67 -2.61 -15.97
N SER A 37 2.62 -2.83 -16.76
CA SER A 37 2.55 -2.37 -18.15
C SER A 37 2.35 -0.85 -18.31
N ARG A 38 2.06 -0.13 -17.22
CA ARG A 38 1.80 1.32 -17.22
C ARG A 38 3.07 2.13 -16.93
N PRO A 39 3.11 3.43 -17.25
CA PRO A 39 4.25 4.29 -16.91
C PRO A 39 4.55 4.29 -15.41
N GLY A 40 5.82 4.10 -15.05
CA GLY A 40 6.27 4.01 -13.66
C GLY A 40 5.85 5.21 -12.78
N PRO A 41 5.99 6.47 -13.22
CA PRO A 41 5.55 7.63 -12.43
C PRO A 41 4.06 7.60 -12.07
N ASP A 42 3.21 7.12 -12.98
CA ASP A 42 1.77 7.03 -12.74
C ASP A 42 1.46 5.97 -11.68
N ILE A 43 2.17 4.84 -11.72
CA ILE A 43 2.02 3.76 -10.73
C ILE A 43 2.54 4.21 -9.36
N LEU A 44 3.66 4.92 -9.30
CA LEU A 44 4.19 5.46 -8.05
C LEU A 44 3.21 6.46 -7.41
N ALA A 45 2.66 7.37 -8.21
CA ALA A 45 1.68 8.36 -7.72
C ALA A 45 0.39 7.68 -7.23
N ALA A 46 -0.12 6.69 -7.98
CA ALA A 46 -1.31 5.95 -7.62
C ALA A 46 -1.08 5.11 -6.34
N ALA A 47 0.05 4.40 -6.24
CA ALA A 47 0.40 3.60 -5.06
C ALA A 47 0.53 4.47 -3.80
N THR A 48 1.18 5.63 -3.91
CA THR A 48 1.31 6.58 -2.79
C THR A 48 -0.05 7.12 -2.34
N THR A 49 -0.91 7.49 -3.31
CA THR A 49 -2.26 7.98 -3.01
C THR A 49 -3.10 6.91 -2.32
N ALA A 50 -3.09 5.69 -2.84
CA ALA A 50 -3.80 4.55 -2.26
C ALA A 50 -3.29 4.21 -0.86
N TYR A 51 -1.97 4.18 -0.67
CA TYR A 51 -1.35 3.98 0.64
C TYR A 51 -1.87 5.00 1.66
N LEU A 52 -1.78 6.30 1.38
CA LEU A 52 -2.19 7.35 2.31
C LEU A 52 -3.70 7.33 2.62
N ALA A 53 -4.54 6.86 1.70
CA ALA A 53 -5.99 6.75 1.92
C ALA A 53 -6.36 5.58 2.84
N HIS A 54 -5.62 4.46 2.76
CA HIS A 54 -6.01 3.19 3.35
C HIS A 54 -5.09 2.71 4.48
N VAL A 55 -3.90 3.31 4.63
CA VAL A 55 -2.89 2.98 5.65
C VAL A 55 -2.48 4.28 6.37
N PRO A 56 -3.15 4.64 7.49
CA PRO A 56 -2.82 5.82 8.28
C PRO A 56 -1.48 5.69 9.03
#